data_AF-A0A6N7QES1-F1
#
_entry.id   AF-A0A6N7QES1-F1
#
_cell.length_a   1.000
_cell.length_b   1.000
_cell.length_c   1.000
_cell.angle_alpha   90.00
_cell.angle_beta   90.00
_cell.angle_gamma   90.00
#
_symmetry.space_group_name_H-M   'P 1'
#
loop_
_entity.id
_entity.type
_entity.pdbx_description
1 polymer ?
#
loop_
_entity_poly.entity_id
_entity_poly.type
_entity_poly.pdbx_seq_one_letter_code
_entity_poly.pdbx_strand_id
1 'polypeptide(L)'
;MEPSRYLDEPMDAACLFTGISVSGAGEHVIPRWLAQRHQAAGRVLLGDAGSFARLCDFKAPADPQANAQFGRLEQRLSEDWSAVADDEAHLWLMKLSVGMMLLHRRFAENSRHPAAPAGFNPHVAGVLLKAFRAGFAAWKNGAYVREGSLVRLPWQSGRLVIAHLFGASEMGLPEENGRAMYMFAPYGLMAVGQPGVGMLVATFFEPSRDFEKHLAAASAISADVSDLACRAALSRAFATAVLRPLIARLSGTAVDDAEVLALAAKGLRVEFADPAAIDSGFRELRAHEP
;
A
#
# COMPACT_ATOMS: atom_id res chain seq x y z
N MET A 1 20.32 15.16 4.60
CA MET A 1 19.46 14.31 5.45
C MET A 1 19.31 15.02 6.78
N GLU A 2 18.11 15.44 7.14
CA GLU A 2 17.86 16.15 8.40
C GLU A 2 17.48 15.17 9.52
N PRO A 3 17.98 15.36 10.75
CA PRO A 3 17.52 14.63 11.92
C PRO A 3 16.05 14.99 12.17
N SER A 4 15.16 14.03 11.99
CA SER A 4 13.74 14.34 11.97
C SER A 4 13.14 14.48 13.37
N ARG A 5 12.59 15.66 13.66
CA ARG A 5 11.57 15.85 14.70
C ARG A 5 10.23 15.37 14.15
N TYR A 6 10.02 14.06 14.07
CA TYR A 6 8.73 13.50 13.67
C TYR A 6 7.88 13.23 14.91
N LEU A 7 6.66 13.83 14.91
CA LEU A 7 5.49 13.56 15.76
C LEU A 7 5.27 14.50 16.96
N ASP A 8 4.78 15.71 16.68
CA ASP A 8 3.91 16.48 17.62
C ASP A 8 2.52 16.79 17.03
N GLU A 9 2.24 16.43 15.76
CA GLU A 9 0.91 16.67 15.16
C GLU A 9 -0.01 15.45 15.31
N PRO A 10 -1.26 15.63 15.79
CA PRO A 10 -2.25 14.56 15.83
C PRO A 10 -2.65 14.17 14.40
N MET A 11 -2.08 13.06 13.90
CA MET A 11 -2.32 12.52 12.56
C MET A 11 -3.81 12.30 12.25
N ASP A 12 -4.63 12.01 13.27
CA ASP A 12 -6.04 11.70 13.13
C ASP A 12 -6.99 12.91 13.04
N ALA A 13 -6.51 14.11 13.37
CA ALA A 13 -7.28 15.36 13.32
C ALA A 13 -6.90 16.24 12.12
N ALA A 14 -5.76 15.96 11.50
CA ALA A 14 -5.24 16.69 10.35
C ALA A 14 -5.82 16.16 9.04
N CYS A 15 -6.04 17.06 8.09
CA CYS A 15 -6.41 16.73 6.72
C CYS A 15 -5.41 15.74 6.10
N LEU A 16 -5.91 14.68 5.47
CA LEU A 16 -5.13 13.68 4.76
C LEU A 16 -4.21 14.33 3.70
N PHE A 17 -4.75 15.27 2.94
CA PHE A 17 -4.09 15.89 1.79
C PHE A 17 -3.09 16.99 2.14
N THR A 18 -3.37 17.78 3.17
CA THR A 18 -2.68 19.06 3.40
C THR A 18 -2.08 19.20 4.80
N GLY A 19 -2.44 18.36 5.76
CA GLY A 19 -1.96 18.46 7.13
C GLY A 19 -2.61 19.52 8.00
N ILE A 20 -3.39 20.44 7.42
CA ILE A 20 -4.13 21.43 8.20
C ILE A 20 -5.25 20.76 9.00
N SER A 21 -5.54 21.28 10.19
CA SER A 21 -6.71 20.84 10.95
C SER A 21 -7.99 21.19 10.21
N VAL A 22 -8.94 20.25 10.15
CA VAL A 22 -10.23 20.44 9.48
C VAL A 22 -11.37 20.01 10.38
N SER A 23 -12.48 20.75 10.33
CA SER A 23 -13.74 20.39 10.99
C SER A 23 -14.75 19.90 9.94
N GLY A 24 -15.45 18.80 10.20
CA GLY A 24 -16.50 18.30 9.31
C GLY A 24 -16.39 16.81 8.93
N ALA A 25 -17.25 16.39 7.99
CA ALA A 25 -17.30 15.02 7.52
C ALA A 25 -16.05 14.70 6.67
N GLY A 26 -15.30 13.68 7.08
CA GLY A 26 -14.11 13.22 6.35
C GLY A 26 -14.42 12.62 4.98
N GLU A 27 -13.36 12.42 4.19
CA GLU A 27 -13.39 11.75 2.90
C GLU A 27 -13.29 10.23 3.07
N HIS A 28 -14.00 9.50 2.21
CA HIS A 28 -13.85 8.05 2.15
C HIS A 28 -12.46 7.67 1.64
N VAL A 29 -11.75 6.86 2.42
CA VAL A 29 -10.43 6.40 1.99
C VAL A 29 -10.54 5.57 0.72
N ILE A 30 -11.47 4.61 0.69
CA ILE A 30 -11.79 3.86 -0.52
C ILE A 30 -12.96 4.56 -1.23
N PRO A 31 -12.81 4.92 -2.51
CA PRO A 31 -13.86 5.63 -3.23
C PRO A 31 -15.17 4.85 -3.22
N ARG A 32 -16.30 5.56 -3.07
CA ARG A 32 -17.61 4.92 -3.00
C ARG A 32 -17.93 4.11 -4.25
N TRP A 33 -17.53 4.54 -5.43
CA TRP A 33 -17.78 3.80 -6.67
C TRP A 33 -17.08 2.44 -6.66
N LEU A 34 -15.89 2.34 -6.07
CA LEU A 34 -15.14 1.09 -5.93
C LEU A 34 -15.81 0.19 -4.88
N ALA A 35 -16.33 0.78 -3.80
CA ALA A 35 -17.05 0.06 -2.75
C ALA A 35 -18.47 -0.38 -3.14
N GLN A 36 -19.23 0.43 -3.89
CA GLN A 36 -20.64 0.20 -4.24
C GLN A 36 -20.82 -0.79 -5.39
N ARG A 37 -19.93 -0.76 -6.40
CA ARG A 37 -19.94 -1.72 -7.52
C ARG A 37 -19.72 -3.15 -7.05
N HIS A 38 -19.20 -3.31 -5.85
CA HIS A 38 -18.97 -4.60 -5.22
C HIS A 38 -19.64 -4.58 -3.85
N GLN A 39 -20.96 -4.82 -3.80
CA GLN A 39 -21.71 -4.99 -2.53
C GLN A 39 -21.13 -6.12 -1.64
N ALA A 40 -20.28 -6.96 -2.21
CA ALA A 40 -19.48 -7.98 -1.54
C ALA A 40 -18.03 -7.56 -1.24
N ALA A 41 -17.67 -6.27 -1.38
CA ALA A 41 -16.35 -5.73 -1.10
C ALA A 41 -16.05 -5.87 0.39
N GLY A 42 -15.55 -7.06 0.72
CA GLY A 42 -14.60 -7.36 1.76
C GLY A 42 -14.79 -6.50 2.99
N ARG A 43 -15.50 -7.05 3.96
CA ARG A 43 -15.12 -6.78 5.34
C ARG A 43 -13.59 -6.98 5.43
N VAL A 44 -12.82 -5.97 5.85
CA VAL A 44 -11.38 -6.20 6.07
C VAL A 44 -11.29 -7.12 7.27
N LEU A 45 -10.67 -8.29 7.10
CA LEU A 45 -10.13 -9.01 8.25
C LEU A 45 -9.13 -8.05 8.90
N LEU A 46 -9.35 -7.58 10.11
CA LEU A 46 -8.34 -6.82 10.86
C LEU A 46 -7.96 -7.72 12.02
N GLY A 47 -6.72 -8.22 12.03
CA GLY A 47 -6.37 -9.33 12.91
C GLY A 47 -7.09 -10.62 12.51
N ASP A 48 -7.43 -11.44 13.50
CA ASP A 48 -7.92 -12.82 13.34
C ASP A 48 -9.27 -12.95 12.60
N ALA A 49 -9.58 -14.20 12.26
CA ALA A 49 -10.73 -14.61 11.47
C ALA A 49 -12.07 -14.41 12.20
N GLY A 50 -12.56 -13.18 12.27
CA GLY A 50 -13.91 -12.92 12.80
C GLY A 50 -14.33 -11.47 12.91
N SER A 51 -13.40 -10.52 12.83
CA SER A 51 -13.66 -9.10 13.07
C SER A 51 -13.60 -8.29 11.78
N PHE A 52 -14.66 -7.53 11.52
CA PHE A 52 -15.01 -7.07 10.19
C PHE A 52 -15.38 -5.59 10.20
N ALA A 53 -14.48 -4.74 9.73
CA ALA A 53 -14.81 -3.35 9.40
C ALA A 53 -15.24 -3.26 7.94
N ARG A 54 -16.35 -2.56 7.66
CA ARG A 54 -16.73 -2.27 6.27
C ARG A 54 -15.81 -1.17 5.75
N LEU A 55 -15.01 -1.51 4.76
CA LEU A 55 -14.10 -0.57 4.07
C LEU A 55 -14.78 0.71 3.61
N CYS A 56 -16.04 0.59 3.19
CA CYS A 56 -16.86 1.68 2.69
C CYS A 56 -17.26 2.72 3.73
N ASP A 57 -17.03 2.46 5.02
CA ASP A 57 -17.43 3.37 6.10
C ASP A 57 -16.25 4.19 6.62
N PHE A 58 -15.01 3.86 6.22
CA PHE A 58 -13.85 4.54 6.75
C PHE A 58 -13.61 5.89 6.09
N LYS A 59 -13.58 6.91 6.96
CA LYS A 59 -13.32 8.29 6.57
C LYS A 59 -12.08 8.85 7.25
N ALA A 60 -11.26 9.53 6.47
CA ALA A 60 -10.14 10.34 6.95
C ALA A 60 -10.54 11.83 6.89
N PRO A 61 -10.10 12.68 7.84
CA PRO A 61 -10.33 14.12 7.74
C PRO A 61 -9.78 14.65 6.40
N ALA A 62 -10.57 15.47 5.71
CA ALA A 62 -10.17 16.02 4.42
C ALA A 62 -10.69 17.44 4.25
N ASP A 63 -9.82 18.33 3.77
CA ASP A 63 -10.20 19.66 3.33
C ASP A 63 -11.12 19.54 2.10
N PRO A 64 -12.30 20.18 2.08
CA PRO A 64 -13.26 20.04 0.98
C PRO A 64 -12.71 20.44 -0.38
N GLN A 65 -11.83 21.44 -0.47
CA GLN A 65 -11.28 21.90 -1.75
C GLN A 65 -10.25 20.90 -2.28
N ALA A 66 -9.31 20.46 -1.43
CA ALA A 66 -8.34 19.44 -1.77
C ALA A 66 -9.04 18.13 -2.17
N ASN A 67 -10.08 17.76 -1.42
CA ASN A 67 -10.88 16.58 -1.70
C ASN A 67 -11.61 16.68 -3.04
N ALA A 68 -12.24 17.81 -3.34
CA ALA A 68 -12.93 18.02 -4.63
C ALA A 68 -11.95 17.99 -5.82
N GLN A 69 -10.71 18.46 -5.63
CA GLN A 69 -9.66 18.36 -6.65
C GLN A 69 -9.28 16.90 -6.91
N PHE A 70 -9.03 16.14 -5.86
CA PHE A 70 -8.69 14.72 -5.97
C PHE A 70 -9.86 13.87 -6.47
N GLY A 71 -11.10 14.22 -6.10
CA GLY A 71 -12.31 13.56 -6.56
C GLY A 71 -12.49 13.56 -8.08
N ARG A 72 -11.94 14.57 -8.79
CA ARG A 72 -11.92 14.57 -10.26
C ARG A 72 -10.99 13.51 -10.84
N LEU A 73 -9.85 13.25 -10.18
CA LEU A 73 -8.97 12.14 -10.54
C LEU A 73 -9.67 10.80 -10.28
N GLU A 74 -10.31 10.64 -9.13
CA GLU A 74 -11.07 9.42 -8.81
C GLU A 74 -12.25 9.20 -9.76
N GLN A 75 -12.89 10.27 -10.27
CA GLN A 75 -13.93 10.18 -11.28
C GLN A 75 -13.36 9.62 -12.60
N ARG A 76 -12.25 10.17 -13.10
CA ARG A 76 -11.58 9.66 -14.32
C ARG A 76 -11.20 8.18 -14.16
N LEU A 77 -10.66 7.80 -12.99
CA LEU A 77 -10.39 6.40 -12.67
C LEU A 77 -11.68 5.55 -12.59
N SER A 78 -12.82 6.10 -12.21
CA SER A 78 -14.07 5.32 -12.20
C SER A 78 -14.60 4.99 -13.59
N GLU A 79 -14.17 5.76 -14.59
CA GLU A 79 -14.57 5.71 -16.00
C GLU A 79 -13.61 4.82 -16.81
N ASP A 80 -12.31 5.12 -16.77
CA ASP A 80 -11.29 4.38 -17.51
C ASP A 80 -9.91 4.50 -16.84
N TRP A 81 -9.39 3.37 -16.35
CA TRP A 81 -8.06 3.33 -15.73
C TRP A 81 -6.96 3.67 -16.72
N SER A 82 -7.09 3.23 -17.97
CA SER A 82 -6.06 3.39 -19.01
C SER A 82 -5.87 4.84 -19.47
N ALA A 83 -6.92 5.67 -19.33
CA ALA A 83 -6.88 7.10 -19.68
C ALA A 83 -6.24 7.99 -18.60
N VAL A 84 -5.89 7.43 -17.44
CA VAL A 84 -5.25 8.17 -16.34
C VAL A 84 -3.76 7.96 -16.40
N ALA A 85 -2.97 9.04 -16.36
CA ALA A 85 -1.52 8.95 -16.43
C ALA A 85 -0.94 8.18 -15.24
N ASP A 86 0.18 7.48 -15.44
CA ASP A 86 0.76 6.60 -14.42
C ASP A 86 1.15 7.34 -13.14
N ASP A 87 1.66 8.57 -13.25
CA ASP A 87 1.96 9.38 -12.06
C ASP A 87 0.67 9.70 -11.26
N GLU A 88 -0.42 10.05 -11.93
CA GLU A 88 -1.70 10.31 -11.25
C GLU A 88 -2.28 9.05 -10.61
N ALA A 89 -2.26 7.91 -11.31
CA ALA A 89 -2.72 6.64 -10.78
C ALA A 89 -1.85 6.15 -9.60
N HIS A 90 -0.54 6.38 -9.66
CA HIS A 90 0.38 6.10 -8.56
C HIS A 90 0.05 6.95 -7.32
N LEU A 91 -0.19 8.26 -7.50
CA LEU A 91 -0.59 9.14 -6.40
C LEU A 91 -1.93 8.71 -5.79
N TRP A 92 -2.87 8.25 -6.61
CA TRP A 92 -4.14 7.68 -6.14
C TRP A 92 -3.93 6.42 -5.29
N LEU A 93 -3.11 5.47 -5.73
CA LEU A 93 -2.77 4.30 -4.92
C LEU A 93 -2.04 4.66 -3.63
N MET A 94 -1.21 5.70 -3.64
CA MET A 94 -0.58 6.24 -2.43
C MET A 94 -1.62 6.82 -1.45
N LYS A 95 -2.63 7.54 -1.94
CA LYS A 95 -3.77 8.02 -1.12
C LYS A 95 -4.48 6.85 -0.43
N LEU A 96 -4.75 5.77 -1.17
CA LEU A 96 -5.38 4.57 -0.60
C LEU A 96 -4.48 3.94 0.46
N SER A 97 -3.19 3.80 0.19
CA SER A 97 -2.19 3.25 1.11
C SER A 97 -2.15 4.03 2.44
N VAL A 98 -2.05 5.37 2.38
CA VAL A 98 -2.09 6.22 3.58
C VAL A 98 -3.39 6.03 4.35
N GLY A 99 -4.54 5.99 3.66
CA GLY A 99 -5.81 5.81 4.32
C GLY A 99 -5.96 4.43 4.97
N MET A 100 -5.46 3.36 4.33
CA MET A 100 -5.42 2.01 4.90
C MET A 100 -4.48 1.92 6.11
N MET A 101 -3.37 2.65 6.09
CA MET A 101 -2.47 2.79 7.23
C MET A 101 -3.15 3.51 8.41
N LEU A 102 -3.87 4.63 8.17
CA LEU A 102 -4.64 5.32 9.21
C LEU A 102 -5.77 4.45 9.77
N LEU A 103 -6.42 3.66 8.91
CA LEU A 103 -7.41 2.66 9.32
C LEU A 103 -6.78 1.66 10.29
N HIS A 104 -5.67 1.02 9.90
CA HIS A 104 -4.96 0.07 10.75
C HIS A 104 -4.61 0.68 12.11
N ARG A 105 -4.09 1.91 12.11
CA ARG A 105 -3.71 2.63 13.34
C ARG A 105 -4.87 2.74 14.32
N ARG A 106 -6.00 3.29 13.86
CA ARG A 106 -7.20 3.50 14.69
C ARG A 106 -7.72 2.19 15.27
N PHE A 107 -7.60 1.09 14.52
CA PHE A 107 -7.95 -0.23 15.03
C PHE A 107 -6.95 -0.78 16.04
N ALA A 108 -5.65 -0.58 15.84
CA ALA A 108 -4.61 -0.98 16.78
C ALA A 108 -4.72 -0.23 18.12
N GLU A 109 -5.20 1.02 18.09
CA GLU A 109 -5.47 1.82 19.29
C GLU A 109 -6.67 1.31 20.11
N ASN A 110 -7.53 0.45 19.53
CA ASN A 110 -8.64 -0.17 20.24
C ASN A 110 -8.17 -1.38 21.08
N SER A 111 -7.35 -1.11 22.10
CA SER A 111 -6.73 -2.12 22.98
C SER A 111 -7.72 -3.00 23.75
N ARG A 112 -9.01 -2.63 23.78
CA ARG A 112 -10.09 -3.42 24.39
C ARG A 112 -10.66 -4.48 23.44
N HIS A 113 -10.34 -4.40 22.15
CA HIS A 113 -10.82 -5.36 21.16
C HIS A 113 -9.83 -6.55 21.11
N PRO A 114 -10.26 -7.79 21.40
CA PRO A 114 -9.36 -8.95 21.45
C PRO A 114 -8.66 -9.24 20.12
N ALA A 115 -9.25 -8.80 19.00
CA ALA A 115 -8.67 -8.90 17.65
C ALA A 115 -8.04 -7.59 17.13
N ALA A 116 -7.71 -6.62 18.00
CA ALA A 116 -7.00 -5.41 17.57
C ALA A 116 -5.68 -5.81 16.88
N PRO A 117 -5.37 -5.28 15.68
CA PRO A 117 -4.13 -5.60 15.02
C PRO A 117 -2.95 -5.07 15.83
N ALA A 118 -1.79 -5.69 15.66
CA ALA A 118 -0.57 -5.18 16.27
C ALA A 118 -0.32 -3.72 15.87
N GLY A 119 0.15 -2.92 16.82
CA GLY A 119 0.64 -1.58 16.54
C GLY A 119 1.80 -1.60 15.55
N PHE A 120 1.97 -0.53 14.79
CA PHE A 120 3.12 -0.32 13.93
C PHE A 120 3.92 0.90 14.42
N ASN A 121 5.17 1.02 13.97
CA ASN A 121 6.03 2.15 14.31
C ASN A 121 5.43 3.47 13.78
N PRO A 122 4.99 4.42 14.63
CA PRO A 122 4.31 5.64 14.18
C PRO A 122 5.18 6.55 13.32
N HIS A 123 6.52 6.45 13.42
CA HIS A 123 7.43 7.19 12.54
C HIS A 123 7.27 6.76 11.08
N VAL A 124 7.08 5.47 10.84
CA VAL A 124 6.91 4.88 9.51
C VAL A 124 5.63 5.45 8.88
N ALA A 125 4.54 5.54 9.64
CA ALA A 125 3.31 6.17 9.15
C ALA A 125 3.45 7.67 8.87
N GLY A 126 4.22 8.40 9.67
CA GLY A 126 4.53 9.80 9.42
C GLY A 126 5.24 9.99 8.07
N VAL A 127 6.14 9.07 7.69
CA VAL A 127 6.86 9.11 6.42
C VAL A 127 5.91 8.96 5.22
N LEU A 128 5.02 7.96 5.24
CA LEU A 128 4.06 7.75 4.14
C LEU A 128 3.07 8.91 4.01
N LEU A 129 2.54 9.40 5.13
CA LEU A 129 1.64 10.55 5.12
C LEU A 129 2.32 11.81 4.59
N LYS A 130 3.57 12.08 5.01
CA LYS A 130 4.36 13.22 4.50
C LYS A 130 4.66 13.08 3.01
N ALA A 131 5.04 11.89 2.55
CA ALA A 131 5.30 11.61 1.14
C ALA A 131 4.05 11.86 0.28
N PHE A 132 2.88 11.37 0.73
CA PHE A 132 1.62 11.64 0.03
C PHE A 132 1.28 13.12 -0.02
N ARG A 133 1.37 13.85 1.10
CA ARG A 133 1.08 15.29 1.14
C ARG A 133 2.01 16.09 0.23
N ALA A 134 3.29 15.76 0.22
CA ALA A 134 4.27 16.36 -0.69
C ALA A 134 3.92 16.04 -2.16
N GLY A 135 3.58 14.78 -2.46
CA GLY A 135 3.15 14.35 -3.78
C GLY A 135 1.89 15.06 -4.26
N PHE A 136 0.88 15.19 -3.39
CA PHE A 136 -0.35 15.92 -3.67
C PHE A 136 -0.09 17.40 -3.95
N ALA A 137 0.76 18.05 -3.15
CA ALA A 137 1.15 19.44 -3.38
C ALA A 137 1.87 19.62 -4.72
N ALA A 138 2.80 18.71 -5.07
CA ALA A 138 3.47 18.72 -6.36
C ALA A 138 2.49 18.50 -7.53
N TRP A 139 1.54 17.58 -7.37
CA TRP A 139 0.57 17.24 -8.42
C TRP A 139 -0.37 18.42 -8.71
N LYS A 140 -0.83 19.11 -7.67
CA LYS A 140 -1.61 20.34 -7.81
C LYS A 140 -0.90 21.41 -8.63
N ASN A 141 0.43 21.42 -8.60
CA ASN A 141 1.26 22.37 -9.32
C ASN A 141 1.78 21.81 -10.67
N GLY A 142 1.30 20.62 -11.10
CA GLY A 142 1.73 19.97 -12.33
C GLY A 142 3.18 19.44 -12.30
N ALA A 143 3.77 19.30 -11.12
CA ALA A 143 5.18 18.95 -10.92
C ALA A 143 5.39 17.57 -10.28
N TYR A 144 4.32 16.78 -10.10
CA TYR A 144 4.44 15.47 -9.48
C TYR A 144 5.11 14.47 -10.41
N VAL A 145 6.13 13.80 -9.88
CA VAL A 145 6.80 12.66 -10.49
C VAL A 145 6.78 11.54 -9.46
N ARG A 146 6.33 10.34 -9.83
CA ARG A 146 6.25 9.23 -8.89
C ARG A 146 7.63 8.76 -8.40
N GLU A 147 7.71 8.45 -7.11
CA GLU A 147 8.84 7.75 -6.48
C GLU A 147 8.44 6.32 -6.15
N GLY A 148 8.56 5.45 -7.15
CA GLY A 148 8.07 4.08 -7.10
C GLY A 148 7.60 3.59 -8.47
N SER A 149 7.27 2.31 -8.54
CA SER A 149 6.72 1.68 -9.73
C SER A 149 5.20 1.80 -9.79
N LEU A 150 4.65 1.88 -11.00
CA LEU A 150 3.25 1.57 -11.28
C LEU A 150 3.17 0.50 -12.37
N VAL A 151 2.44 -0.57 -12.09
CA VAL A 151 2.17 -1.66 -13.04
C VAL A 151 0.67 -1.79 -13.24
N ARG A 152 0.27 -1.98 -14.51
CA ARG A 152 -1.09 -2.27 -14.93
C ARG A 152 -1.15 -3.71 -15.39
N LEU A 153 -1.90 -4.54 -14.68
CA LEU A 153 -2.04 -5.95 -14.97
C LEU A 153 -3.45 -6.25 -15.48
N PRO A 154 -3.61 -7.16 -16.44
CA PRO A 154 -4.92 -7.74 -16.73
C PRO A 154 -5.45 -8.42 -15.46
N TRP A 155 -6.71 -8.14 -15.11
CA TRP A 155 -7.38 -8.75 -13.98
C TRP A 155 -8.72 -9.29 -14.42
N GLN A 156 -8.80 -10.60 -14.57
CA GLN A 156 -10.00 -11.27 -15.07
C GLN A 156 -10.82 -11.92 -13.95
N SER A 157 -10.34 -11.88 -12.70
CA SER A 157 -11.12 -12.39 -11.57
C SER A 157 -12.43 -11.62 -11.44
N GLY A 158 -13.52 -12.32 -11.13
CA GLY A 158 -14.82 -11.73 -10.84
C GLY A 158 -14.90 -10.96 -9.52
N ARG A 159 -13.78 -10.76 -8.79
CA ARG A 159 -13.73 -10.15 -7.46
C ARG A 159 -12.84 -8.92 -7.36
N LEU A 160 -13.23 -7.99 -6.48
CA LEU A 160 -12.41 -6.88 -6.05
C LEU A 160 -11.26 -7.40 -5.18
N VAL A 161 -10.03 -6.99 -5.50
CA VAL A 161 -8.84 -7.26 -4.68
C VAL A 161 -8.26 -5.95 -4.19
N ILE A 162 -7.97 -5.89 -2.89
CA ILE A 162 -7.21 -4.80 -2.26
C ILE A 162 -6.08 -5.44 -1.44
N ALA A 163 -4.84 -5.24 -1.88
CA ALA A 163 -3.66 -5.74 -1.19
C ALA A 163 -2.79 -4.55 -0.79
N HIS A 164 -2.43 -4.47 0.48
CA HIS A 164 -1.71 -3.34 1.04
C HIS A 164 -0.62 -3.85 1.98
N LEU A 165 0.60 -3.38 1.77
CA LEU A 165 1.74 -3.61 2.63
C LEU A 165 2.46 -2.29 2.80
N PHE A 166 2.81 -1.94 4.03
CA PHE A 166 3.62 -0.78 4.32
C PHE A 166 4.48 -1.05 5.55
N GLY A 167 5.73 -0.56 5.53
CA GLY A 167 6.68 -0.76 6.61
C GLY A 167 7.97 0.01 6.38
N ALA A 168 8.94 -0.28 7.24
CA ALA A 168 10.30 0.22 7.08
C ALA A 168 11.28 -0.86 7.54
N SER A 169 12.44 -0.88 6.90
CA SER A 169 13.60 -1.63 7.38
C SER A 169 14.41 -0.71 8.28
N GLU A 170 14.83 -1.22 9.44
CA GLU A 170 15.57 -0.46 10.45
C GLU A 170 17.02 -0.97 10.50
N MET A 171 17.98 -0.06 10.58
CA MET A 171 19.37 -0.37 10.87
C MET A 171 19.84 0.46 12.06
N GLY A 172 20.41 -0.20 13.06
CA GLY A 172 21.15 0.50 14.12
C GLY A 172 22.43 1.13 13.57
N LEU A 173 22.60 2.42 13.84
CA LEU A 173 23.82 3.17 13.58
C LEU A 173 24.66 3.25 14.87
N PRO A 174 25.99 3.48 14.78
CA PRO A 174 26.81 3.72 15.95
C PRO A 174 26.19 4.81 16.83
N GLU A 175 26.25 4.61 18.15
CA GLU A 175 25.71 5.59 19.08
C GLU A 175 26.42 6.94 18.91
N GLU A 176 25.63 8.01 18.86
CA GLU A 176 26.15 9.37 18.83
C GLU A 176 25.73 10.07 20.12
N ASN A 177 26.70 10.51 20.93
CA ASN A 177 26.47 11.14 22.23
C ASN A 177 25.63 10.27 23.20
N GLY A 178 25.86 8.95 23.21
CA GLY A 178 25.15 8.00 24.09
C GLY A 178 23.69 7.79 23.70
N ARG A 179 23.33 8.05 22.44
CA ARG A 179 22.00 7.80 21.89
C ARG A 179 22.09 6.77 20.78
N ALA A 180 21.28 5.71 20.89
CA ALA A 180 21.06 4.77 19.80
C ALA A 180 20.46 5.53 18.61
N MET A 181 21.15 5.45 17.47
CA MET A 181 20.75 6.06 16.22
C MET A 181 20.20 4.96 15.32
N TYR A 182 19.14 5.25 14.55
CA TYR A 182 18.56 4.31 13.61
C TYR A 182 18.40 4.94 12.24
N MET A 183 18.72 4.19 11.20
CA MET A 183 18.35 4.50 9.83
C MET A 183 17.08 3.72 9.47
N PHE A 184 16.06 4.44 9.00
CA PHE A 184 14.82 3.85 8.52
C PHE A 184 14.76 3.94 7.00
N ALA A 185 14.53 2.81 6.33
CA ALA A 185 14.22 2.79 4.91
C ALA A 185 12.77 2.33 4.69
N PRO A 186 11.84 3.26 4.39
CA PRO A 186 10.44 2.93 4.19
C PRO A 186 10.25 2.11 2.91
N TYR A 187 9.22 1.29 2.90
CA TYR A 187 8.77 0.55 1.73
C TYR A 187 7.26 0.41 1.76
N GLY A 188 6.65 0.26 0.60
CA GLY A 188 5.23 -0.10 0.56
C GLY A 188 4.78 -0.60 -0.80
N LEU A 189 3.65 -1.28 -0.78
CA LEU A 189 2.94 -1.81 -1.93
C LEU A 189 1.44 -1.58 -1.74
N MET A 190 0.77 -1.13 -2.80
CA MET A 190 -0.67 -1.06 -2.88
C MET A 190 -1.14 -1.65 -4.20
N ALA A 191 -2.04 -2.61 -4.16
CA ALA A 191 -2.68 -3.18 -5.33
C ALA A 191 -4.20 -3.07 -5.22
N VAL A 192 -4.84 -2.69 -6.33
CA VAL A 192 -6.29 -2.67 -6.48
C VAL A 192 -6.65 -3.38 -7.78
N GLY A 193 -7.37 -4.49 -7.69
CA GLY A 193 -7.90 -5.25 -8.82
C GLY A 193 -9.40 -5.06 -8.94
N GLN A 194 -9.89 -4.57 -10.09
CA GLN A 194 -11.30 -4.38 -10.39
C GLN A 194 -11.74 -5.35 -11.51
N PRO A 195 -12.77 -6.18 -11.27
CA PRO A 195 -13.33 -7.09 -12.27
C PRO A 195 -13.71 -6.38 -13.57
N GLY A 196 -13.28 -6.94 -14.70
CA GLY A 196 -13.59 -6.41 -16.03
C GLY A 196 -12.87 -5.10 -16.38
N VAL A 197 -11.98 -4.59 -15.51
CA VAL A 197 -11.17 -3.39 -15.78
C VAL A 197 -9.68 -3.74 -15.78
N GLY A 198 -9.17 -4.35 -14.72
CA GLY A 198 -7.74 -4.59 -14.57
C GLY A 198 -7.28 -4.47 -13.13
N MET A 199 -5.96 -4.54 -12.93
CA MET A 199 -5.31 -4.33 -11.64
C MET A 199 -4.25 -3.25 -11.76
N LEU A 200 -4.25 -2.33 -10.81
CA LEU A 200 -3.16 -1.37 -10.62
C LEU A 200 -2.35 -1.81 -9.42
N VAL A 201 -1.03 -1.82 -9.57
CA VAL A 201 -0.08 -2.16 -8.51
C VAL A 201 0.96 -1.04 -8.43
N ALA A 202 1.07 -0.40 -7.28
CA ALA A 202 2.10 0.59 -7.01
C ALA A 202 3.04 0.11 -5.91
N THR A 203 4.33 0.40 -6.07
CA THR A 203 5.31 0.36 -4.98
C THR A 203 5.69 1.78 -4.59
N PHE A 204 6.09 1.99 -3.34
CA PHE A 204 6.48 3.30 -2.83
C PHE A 204 7.91 3.26 -2.33
N PHE A 205 8.61 4.40 -2.44
CA PHE A 205 9.99 4.56 -1.97
C PHE A 205 11.01 3.68 -2.71
N GLU A 206 10.74 3.43 -4.00
CA GLU A 206 11.56 2.59 -4.87
C GLU A 206 11.96 3.39 -6.12
N PRO A 207 13.01 4.24 -6.04
CA PRO A 207 13.36 5.16 -7.13
C PRO A 207 13.84 4.48 -8.42
N SER A 208 14.40 3.26 -8.30
CA SER A 208 14.92 2.47 -9.42
C SER A 208 13.83 1.97 -10.37
N ARG A 209 12.58 1.90 -9.90
CA ARG A 209 11.42 1.34 -10.61
C ARG A 209 11.68 -0.09 -11.10
N ASP A 210 12.47 -0.87 -10.37
CA ASP A 210 12.84 -2.24 -10.75
C ASP A 210 11.67 -3.21 -10.62
N PHE A 211 10.65 -2.85 -9.83
CA PHE A 211 9.41 -3.63 -9.72
C PHE A 211 8.61 -3.64 -11.03
N GLU A 212 8.56 -2.51 -11.75
CA GLU A 212 7.98 -2.43 -13.12
C GLU A 212 8.63 -3.45 -14.05
N LYS A 213 9.97 -3.56 -14.01
CA LYS A 213 10.72 -4.49 -14.87
C LYS A 213 10.45 -5.95 -14.53
N HIS A 214 10.28 -6.27 -13.24
CA HIS A 214 10.01 -7.63 -12.78
C HIS A 214 8.60 -8.10 -13.15
N LEU A 215 7.60 -7.21 -13.13
CA LEU A 215 6.22 -7.57 -13.44
C LEU A 215 5.82 -7.31 -14.89
N ALA A 216 6.60 -6.56 -15.67
CA ALA A 216 6.40 -6.43 -17.12
C ALA A 216 6.51 -7.78 -17.85
N ALA A 217 7.18 -8.76 -17.24
CA ALA A 217 7.25 -10.14 -17.74
C ALA A 217 6.06 -11.02 -17.31
N ALA A 218 5.25 -10.58 -16.33
CA ALA A 218 4.09 -11.35 -15.89
C ALA A 218 2.95 -11.18 -16.90
N SER A 219 2.60 -12.27 -17.59
CA SER A 219 1.42 -12.37 -18.42
C SER A 219 0.14 -12.25 -17.57
N ALA A 220 -0.99 -12.01 -18.24
CA ALA A 220 -2.31 -11.78 -17.63
C ALA A 220 -2.58 -12.68 -16.41
N ILE A 221 -3.02 -12.10 -15.29
CA ILE A 221 -3.51 -12.90 -14.17
C ILE A 221 -4.85 -13.53 -14.61
N SER A 222 -4.84 -14.85 -14.85
CA SER A 222 -5.98 -15.63 -15.34
C SER A 222 -7.22 -15.46 -14.45
N ALA A 223 -8.42 -15.60 -15.04
CA ALA A 223 -9.70 -15.48 -14.36
C ALA A 223 -9.87 -16.46 -13.17
N ASP A 224 -9.13 -17.58 -13.21
CA ASP A 224 -9.19 -18.65 -12.20
C ASP A 224 -8.26 -18.42 -11.00
N VAL A 225 -7.39 -17.40 -11.06
CA VAL A 225 -6.43 -17.11 -9.98
C VAL A 225 -7.15 -16.59 -8.75
N SER A 226 -6.98 -17.29 -7.63
CA SER A 226 -7.54 -16.89 -6.33
C SER A 226 -6.92 -15.57 -5.81
N ASP A 227 -7.64 -14.82 -4.96
CA ASP A 227 -7.11 -13.63 -4.27
C ASP A 227 -5.80 -13.95 -3.53
N LEU A 228 -5.74 -15.14 -2.93
CA LEU A 228 -4.56 -15.64 -2.24
C LEU A 228 -3.37 -15.84 -3.19
N ALA A 229 -3.58 -16.48 -4.33
CA ALA A 229 -2.54 -16.70 -5.33
C ALA A 229 -2.01 -15.37 -5.89
N CYS A 230 -2.91 -14.39 -6.11
CA CYS A 230 -2.53 -13.03 -6.48
C CYS A 230 -1.65 -12.36 -5.40
N ARG A 231 -2.07 -12.40 -4.12
CA ARG A 231 -1.27 -11.84 -3.01
C ARG A 231 0.09 -12.52 -2.86
N ALA A 232 0.16 -13.83 -3.06
CA ALA A 232 1.41 -14.58 -3.03
C ALA A 232 2.38 -14.11 -4.13
N ALA A 233 1.87 -13.91 -5.34
CA ALA A 233 2.66 -13.42 -6.46
C ALA A 233 3.18 -12.00 -6.24
N LEU A 234 2.31 -11.11 -5.78
CA LEU A 234 2.68 -9.74 -5.41
C LEU A 234 3.73 -9.73 -4.30
N SER A 235 3.60 -10.63 -3.30
CA SER A 235 4.58 -10.78 -2.22
C SER A 235 5.95 -11.15 -2.75
N ARG A 236 6.02 -12.14 -3.64
CA ARG A 236 7.28 -12.60 -4.21
C ARG A 236 7.92 -11.53 -5.11
N ALA A 237 7.14 -10.90 -5.98
CA ALA A 237 7.61 -9.83 -6.84
C ALA A 237 8.18 -8.67 -5.99
N PHE A 238 7.46 -8.27 -4.94
CA PHE A 238 7.88 -7.20 -4.05
C PHE A 238 9.11 -7.58 -3.22
N ALA A 239 9.16 -8.80 -2.68
CA ALA A 239 10.32 -9.33 -1.97
C ALA A 239 11.57 -9.28 -2.84
N THR A 240 11.47 -9.75 -4.09
CA THR A 240 12.59 -9.86 -5.03
C THR A 240 13.04 -8.49 -5.52
N ALA A 241 12.11 -7.66 -5.98
CA ALA A 241 12.44 -6.43 -6.70
C ALA A 241 12.63 -5.21 -5.79
N VAL A 242 12.07 -5.23 -4.56
CA VAL A 242 12.08 -4.08 -3.66
C VAL A 242 12.76 -4.38 -2.34
N LEU A 243 12.24 -5.34 -1.57
CA LEU A 243 12.72 -5.56 -0.20
C LEU A 243 14.15 -6.11 -0.15
N ARG A 244 14.48 -7.09 -1.00
CA ARG A 244 15.82 -7.68 -1.03
C ARG A 244 16.90 -6.64 -1.37
N PRO A 245 16.79 -5.85 -2.46
CA PRO A 245 17.75 -4.78 -2.73
C PRO A 245 17.82 -3.75 -1.61
N LEU A 246 16.68 -3.40 -1.00
CA LEU A 246 16.61 -2.45 0.10
C LEU A 246 17.38 -2.94 1.34
N ILE A 247 17.11 -4.18 1.77
CA ILE A 247 17.74 -4.78 2.94
C ILE A 247 19.22 -5.05 2.68
N ALA A 248 19.60 -5.49 1.49
CA ALA A 248 21.00 -5.69 1.12
C ALA A 248 21.78 -4.38 1.16
N ARG A 249 21.19 -3.29 0.64
CA ARG A 249 21.79 -1.95 0.68
C ARG A 249 21.96 -1.43 2.10
N LEU A 250 21.01 -1.74 2.98
CA LEU A 250 21.15 -1.43 4.40
C LEU A 250 22.21 -2.35 5.02
N SER A 251 21.91 -3.62 5.22
CA SER A 251 22.76 -4.56 5.97
C SER A 251 24.20 -4.74 5.47
N GLY A 252 24.51 -4.37 4.22
CA GLY A 252 25.84 -4.55 3.62
C GLY A 252 26.26 -6.01 3.46
N THR A 253 25.33 -6.95 3.66
CA THR A 253 25.57 -8.41 3.67
C THR A 253 24.51 -9.14 2.84
N ALA A 254 24.75 -10.43 2.60
CA ALA A 254 23.79 -11.29 1.91
C ALA A 254 22.52 -11.43 2.77
N VAL A 255 21.36 -11.26 2.15
CA VAL A 255 20.06 -11.35 2.80
C VAL A 255 19.47 -12.73 2.52
N ASP A 256 18.87 -13.36 3.53
CA ASP A 256 18.14 -14.63 3.35
C ASP A 256 16.83 -14.39 2.57
N ASP A 257 16.74 -15.01 1.39
CA ASP A 257 15.58 -14.91 0.51
C ASP A 257 14.30 -15.42 1.18
N ALA A 258 14.39 -16.39 2.09
CA ALA A 258 13.25 -16.91 2.83
C ALA A 258 12.69 -15.89 3.84
N GLU A 259 13.56 -15.16 4.54
CA GLU A 259 13.16 -14.13 5.50
C GLU A 259 12.50 -12.93 4.81
N VAL A 260 13.06 -12.48 3.67
CA VAL A 260 12.49 -11.37 2.89
C VAL A 260 11.12 -11.75 2.32
N LEU A 261 10.99 -12.97 1.82
CA LEU A 261 9.72 -13.47 1.31
C LEU A 261 8.68 -13.60 2.44
N ALA A 262 9.07 -14.12 3.60
CA ALA A 262 8.19 -14.20 4.77
C ALA A 262 7.69 -12.81 5.19
N LEU A 263 8.58 -11.81 5.23
CA LEU A 263 8.20 -10.42 5.53
C LEU A 263 7.14 -9.88 4.55
N ALA A 264 7.33 -10.10 3.25
CA ALA A 264 6.36 -9.69 2.23
C ALA A 264 5.03 -10.45 2.35
N ALA A 265 5.10 -11.77 2.51
CA ALA A 265 3.96 -12.66 2.66
C ALA A 265 3.13 -12.29 3.90
N LYS A 266 3.77 -11.99 5.03
CA LYS A 266 3.12 -11.51 6.25
C LYS A 266 2.35 -10.23 6.01
N GLY A 267 3.00 -9.24 5.40
CA GLY A 267 2.42 -7.94 5.14
C GLY A 267 1.21 -8.00 4.21
N LEU A 268 1.26 -8.87 3.19
CA LEU A 268 0.14 -9.11 2.28
C LEU A 268 -0.85 -10.19 2.76
N ARG A 269 -0.62 -10.73 3.96
CA ARG A 269 -1.46 -11.72 4.68
C ARG A 269 -1.58 -13.06 3.97
N VAL A 270 -0.52 -13.44 3.29
CA VAL A 270 -0.39 -14.74 2.61
C VAL A 270 -0.08 -15.86 3.61
N GLU A 271 0.54 -15.56 4.76
CA GLU A 271 0.90 -16.55 5.80
C GLU A 271 -0.28 -17.31 6.43
N PHE A 272 -1.51 -16.84 6.22
CA PHE A 272 -2.72 -17.57 6.63
C PHE A 272 -3.13 -18.67 5.64
N ALA A 273 -2.38 -18.82 4.55
CA ALA A 273 -2.45 -19.98 3.70
C ALA A 273 -1.12 -20.73 3.75
N ASP A 274 -1.24 -22.05 3.84
CA ASP A 274 -0.18 -23.04 3.69
C ASP A 274 0.99 -22.56 2.79
N PRO A 275 2.27 -22.67 3.20
CA PRO A 275 3.43 -22.39 2.34
C PRO A 275 3.34 -23.03 0.94
N ALA A 276 2.66 -24.17 0.79
CA ALA A 276 2.38 -24.79 -0.50
C ALA A 276 1.49 -23.92 -1.42
N ALA A 277 0.68 -23.02 -0.87
CA ALA A 277 -0.16 -22.07 -1.60
C ALA A 277 0.64 -20.91 -2.22
N ILE A 278 1.78 -20.54 -1.61
CA ILE A 278 2.71 -19.56 -2.21
C ILE A 278 3.33 -20.16 -3.48
N ASP A 279 3.79 -21.41 -3.39
CA ASP A 279 4.35 -22.14 -4.53
C ASP A 279 3.29 -22.56 -5.55
N SER A 280 2.04 -22.79 -5.12
CA SER A 280 0.91 -23.11 -6.00
C SER A 280 0.45 -21.89 -6.79
N GLY A 281 0.23 -20.74 -6.15
CA GLY A 281 -0.17 -19.51 -6.85
C GLY A 281 0.90 -19.04 -7.84
N PHE A 282 2.18 -19.31 -7.53
CA PHE A 282 3.28 -19.07 -8.45
C PHE A 282 3.31 -20.04 -9.63
N ARG A 283 3.06 -21.33 -9.41
CA ARG A 283 2.91 -22.33 -10.48
C ARG A 283 1.72 -22.00 -11.39
N GLU A 284 0.63 -21.51 -10.81
CA GLU A 284 -0.58 -21.10 -11.51
C GLU A 284 -0.32 -19.88 -12.43
N LEU A 285 0.46 -18.90 -11.97
CA LEU A 285 0.87 -17.77 -12.82
C LEU A 285 1.85 -18.17 -13.93
N ARG A 286 2.83 -19.02 -13.62
CA ARG A 286 3.78 -19.54 -14.62
C ARG A 286 3.13 -20.44 -15.66
N ALA A 287 2.05 -21.15 -15.33
CA ALA A 287 1.29 -21.94 -16.30
C ALA A 287 0.63 -21.08 -17.39
N HIS A 288 0.62 -19.75 -17.19
CA HIS A 288 0.08 -18.77 -18.13
C HIS A 288 1.15 -17.83 -18.70
N GLU A 289 2.45 -18.07 -18.44
CA GLU A 289 3.55 -17.45 -19.19
C GLU A 289 3.63 -18.11 -20.60
N PRO A 290 3.74 -17.34 -21.70
CA PRO A 290 3.77 -17.88 -23.06
C PRO A 290 5.01 -18.71 -23.39
#